data_AF-A7KHE2-F1
#
_entry.id   AF-A7KHE2-F1
#
_cell.length_a   1.000
_cell.length_b   1.000
_cell.length_c   1.000
_cell.angle_alpha   90.00
_cell.angle_beta   90.00
_cell.angle_gamma   90.00
#
_symmetry.space_group_name_H-M   'P 1'
#
loop_
_entity.id
_entity.type
_entity.pdbx_description
1 polymer ?
#
loop_
_entity_poly.entity_id
_entity_poly.type
_entity_poly.pdbx_seq_one_letter_code
_entity_poly.pdbx_strand_id
1 'polypeptide(L)' 'MAKVYMFVYALIIFVSPFLLATFRTRLPCEKDDDCPEAFLPPVMKCVNRFCQYEILE' A
#
# COMPACT_ATOMS: atom_id res chain seq x y z
N MET A 1 -7.81 -32.34 3.68
CA MET A 1 -7.96 -31.35 4.78
C MET A 1 -6.67 -30.57 5.01
N ALA A 2 -5.61 -31.16 5.59
CA ALA A 2 -4.35 -30.45 5.92
C ALA A 2 -3.66 -29.75 4.72
N LYS A 3 -3.60 -30.40 3.55
CA LYS A 3 -3.02 -29.81 2.32
C LYS A 3 -3.78 -28.55 1.84
N VAL A 4 -5.10 -28.53 2.02
CA VAL A 4 -5.93 -27.39 1.63
C VAL A 4 -5.68 -26.22 2.57
N TYR A 5 -5.59 -26.47 3.87
CA TYR A 5 -5.25 -25.43 4.84
C TYR A 5 -3.85 -24.84 4.58
N MET A 6 -2.84 -25.67 4.32
CA MET A 6 -1.49 -25.19 3.95
C MET A 6 -1.50 -24.30 2.70
N PHE A 7 -2.27 -24.68 1.68
CA PHE A 7 -2.41 -23.89 0.46
C PHE A 7 -3.07 -22.53 0.72
N VAL A 8 -4.15 -22.50 1.50
CA VAL A 8 -4.85 -21.25 1.88
C VAL A 8 -3.91 -20.33 2.68
N TYR A 9 -3.15 -20.87 3.63
CA TYR A 9 -2.17 -20.08 4.38
C TYR A 9 -1.08 -19.48 3.49
N ALA A 10 -0.54 -20.26 2.55
CA ALA A 10 0.45 -19.76 1.60
C ALA A 10 -0.11 -18.61 0.73
N LEU A 11 -1.36 -18.73 0.28
CA LEU A 11 -2.04 -17.67 -0.46
C LEU A 11 -2.26 -16.42 0.38
N ILE A 12 -2.70 -16.54 1.63
CA ILE A 12 -2.92 -15.39 2.52
C ILE A 12 -1.59 -14.65 2.77
N ILE A 13 -0.51 -15.39 3.03
CA ILE A 13 0.82 -14.81 3.24
C ILE A 13 1.29 -14.08 1.98
N PHE A 14 1.00 -14.60 0.79
CA PHE A 14 1.37 -13.94 -0.47
C PHE A 14 0.51 -12.71 -0.79
N VAL A 15 -0.79 -12.77 -0.51
CA VAL A 15 -1.76 -11.72 -0.88
C VAL A 15 -1.79 -10.57 0.13
N SER A 16 -1.59 -10.85 1.42
CA SER A 16 -1.62 -9.83 2.49
C SER A 16 -0.65 -8.64 2.28
N PRO A 17 0.64 -8.80 1.93
CA PRO A 17 1.52 -7.67 1.68
C PRO A 17 1.10 -6.86 0.43
N PHE A 18 0.56 -7.54 -0.59
CA PHE A 18 0.08 -6.88 -1.81
C PHE A 18 -1.17 -6.03 -1.54
N LEU A 19 -2.10 -6.52 -0.71
CA LEU A 19 -3.26 -5.76 -0.24
C LEU A 19 -2.83 -4.55 0.61
N LEU A 20 -1.86 -4.71 1.50
CA LEU A 20 -1.35 -3.60 2.31
C LEU A 20 -0.70 -2.51 1.45
N ALA A 21 0.09 -2.89 0.44
CA ALA A 21 0.73 -1.95 -0.47
C ALA A 21 -0.32 -1.17 -1.30
N THR A 22 -1.33 -1.86 -1.82
CA THR A 22 -2.41 -1.22 -2.61
C THR A 22 -3.37 -0.39 -1.77
N PHE A 23 -3.58 -0.72 -0.49
CA PHE A 23 -4.42 0.08 0.40
C PHE A 23 -3.74 1.40 0.77
N ARG A 24 -2.42 1.40 1.00
CA ARG A 24 -1.67 2.64 1.26
C ARG A 24 -1.71 3.62 0.09
N THR A 25 -1.77 3.13 -1.14
CA THR A 25 -1.84 3.98 -2.34
C THR A 25 -3.24 4.44 -2.73
N ARG A 26 -4.29 3.92 -2.06
CA ARG A 26 -5.69 4.34 -2.24
C ARG A 26 -6.21 5.15 -1.07
N LEU A 27 -5.33 5.68 -0.23
CA LEU A 27 -5.72 6.59 0.83
C LEU A 27 -6.25 7.88 0.19
N PRO A 28 -7.52 8.25 0.36
CA PRO A 28 -8.04 9.48 -0.22
C PRO A 28 -7.39 10.69 0.47
N CYS A 29 -7.09 11.73 -0.30
CA CYS A 29 -6.45 12.95 0.18
C CYS A 29 -7.00 14.17 -0.57
N GLU A 30 -6.94 15.35 0.04
CA GLU A 30 -7.23 16.63 -0.62
C GLU A 30 -5.94 17.43 -0.86
N LYS A 31 -4.99 17.32 0.06
CA LYS A 31 -3.68 17.99 0.03
C LYS A 31 -2.56 16.99 0.33
N ASP A 32 -1.33 17.36 -0.01
CA ASP A 32 -0.15 16.52 0.25
C ASP A 32 0.04 16.24 1.75
N ASP A 33 -0.33 17.18 2.63
CA ASP A 33 -0.26 17.03 4.10
C ASP A 33 -1.23 15.98 4.68
N ASP A 34 -2.25 15.56 3.93
CA ASP A 34 -3.16 14.48 4.35
C ASP A 34 -2.51 13.10 4.23
N CYS A 35 -1.43 12.99 3.45
CA CYS A 35 -0.72 11.75 3.24
C CYS A 35 0.31 11.51 4.36
N PRO A 36 0.46 10.27 4.83
CA PRO A 36 1.44 9.96 5.86
C PRO A 36 2.85 10.27 5.35
N GLU A 37 3.58 11.07 6.11
CA GLU A 37 4.94 11.47 5.82
C GLU A 37 5.84 10.23 5.73
N ALA A 38 6.51 10.06 4.60
CA ALA A 38 7.47 8.98 4.43
C ALA A 38 8.81 9.39 5.06
N PHE A 39 9.32 8.59 6.00
CA PHE A 39 10.63 8.82 6.63
C PHE A 39 11.82 8.80 5.65
N LEU A 40 11.64 8.21 4.46
CA LEU A 40 12.64 8.05 3.41
C LEU A 40 11.99 8.34 2.05
N PRO A 41 12.72 8.90 1.07
CA PRO A 41 12.21 8.99 -0.30
C PRO A 41 11.85 7.58 -0.82
N PRO A 42 10.77 7.41 -1.58
CA PRO A 42 9.92 8.44 -2.19
C PRO A 42 8.89 9.07 -1.23
N VAL A 43 8.67 10.38 -1.38
CA VAL A 43 7.64 11.11 -0.64
C VAL A 43 6.25 10.71 -1.13
N MET A 44 5.26 10.69 -0.23
CA MET A 44 3.87 10.53 -0.62
C MET A 44 3.29 11.89 -0.96
N LYS A 45 2.65 11.99 -2.12
CA LYS A 45 1.90 13.18 -2.55
C LYS A 45 0.48 12.81 -2.92
N CYS A 46 -0.40 13.79 -2.84
CA CYS A 46 -1.79 13.65 -3.20
C CYS A 46 -1.97 13.79 -4.71
N VAL A 47 -2.04 12.65 -5.41
CA VAL A 47 -2.21 12.58 -6.86
C VAL A 47 -3.55 11.95 -7.19
N ASN A 48 -4.36 12.67 -7.98
CA ASN A 48 -5.73 12.25 -8.32
C ASN A 48 -6.62 11.98 -7.10
N ARG A 49 -6.46 12.77 -6.02
CA ARG A 49 -7.16 12.60 -4.73
C ARG A 49 -6.78 11.32 -3.98
N PHE A 50 -5.65 10.71 -4.31
CA PHE A 50 -5.10 9.55 -3.61
C PHE A 50 -3.62 9.75 -3.28
N CYS A 51 -3.18 9.26 -2.13
CA CYS A 51 -1.78 9.27 -1.76
C CYS A 51 -0.98 8.32 -2.66
N GLN A 52 -0.02 8.86 -3.42
CA GLN A 52 0.86 8.10 -4.29
C GLN A 52 2.31 8.41 -3.97
N TYR A 53 3.20 7.43 -4.18
CA TYR A 53 4.63 7.66 -4.06
C TYR A 53 5.14 8.44 -5.27
N GLU A 54 5.70 9.62 -5.05
CA GLU A 54 6.39 10.39 -6.08
C GLU A 54 7.90 10.20 -5.90
N ILE A 55 8.55 9.63 -6.92
CA ILE A 55 10.00 9.54 -6.97
C ILE A 55 10.51 10.96 -7.27
N LEU A 56 11.19 11.57 -6.31
CA LEU A 56 11.97 12.79 -6.53
C LEU A 56 13.15 12.42 -7.44
N GLU A 57 12.99 12.68 -8.74
CA GLU A 57 14.07 12.65 -9.72
C GLU A 57 14.76 14.03 -9.80
#